data_AF-A0A959IS22-F1
#
_entry.id   AF-A0A959IS22-F1
#
_cell.length_a   1.000
_cell.length_b   1.000
_cell.length_c   1.000
_cell.angle_alpha   90.00
_cell.angle_beta   90.00
_cell.angle_gamma   90.00
#
_symmetry.space_group_name_H-M   'P 1'
#
loop_
_entity.id
_entity.type
_entity.pdbx_description
1 polymer ?
#
loop_
_entity_poly.entity_id
_entity_poly.type
_entity_poly.pdbx_seq_one_letter_code
_entity_poly.pdbx_strand_id
1 'polypeptide(L)'
;MQRTLFFFAFMMLLVRLAAQDEWQGGLFLGLSNYQGDFVVEDYAFLRESNLSVGLHLRKGLSSAFGVRGAVTLVNLTGADDNYPERASRDFSFKNTMF
;
A
#
# COMPACT_ATOMS: atom_id res chain seq x y z
N MET A 1 43.76 21.37 4.70
CA MET A 1 43.06 21.10 5.97
C MET A 1 41.53 21.03 5.81
N GLN A 2 40.87 22.04 5.23
CA GLN A 2 39.40 22.07 5.10
C GLN A 2 38.79 20.93 4.26
N ARG A 3 39.41 20.53 3.14
CA ARG A 3 38.90 19.41 2.29
C ARG A 3 38.91 18.07 3.04
N THR A 4 39.94 17.82 3.84
CA THR A 4 40.07 16.62 4.67
C THR A 4 39.00 16.61 5.76
N LEU A 5 38.75 17.76 6.40
CA LEU A 5 37.71 17.90 7.42
C LEU A 5 36.31 17.63 6.85
N PHE A 6 36.03 18.15 5.65
CA PHE A 6 34.76 17.91 4.96
C PHE A 6 34.58 16.43 4.60
N PHE A 7 35.63 15.77 4.12
CA PHE A 7 35.60 14.34 3.83
C PHE A 7 35.30 13.49 5.07
N PHE A 8 35.95 13.79 6.21
CA PHE A 8 35.66 13.10 7.47
C PHE A 8 34.24 13.37 7.99
N ALA A 9 33.75 14.60 7.89
CA ALA A 9 32.37 14.94 8.25
C ALA A 9 31.34 14.20 7.38
N PHE A 10 31.60 14.10 6.08
CA PHE A 10 30.76 13.34 5.15
C PHE A 10 30.77 11.83 5.48
N MET A 11 31.93 11.24 5.77
CA MET A 11 32.01 9.84 6.21
C MET A 11 31.26 9.58 7.53
N MET A 12 31.37 10.49 8.51
CA MET A 12 30.64 10.38 9.78
C MET A 12 29.11 10.44 9.57
N LEU A 13 28.65 11.25 8.62
CA LEU A 13 27.24 11.32 8.23
C LEU A 13 26.75 9.98 7.66
N LEU A 14 27.54 9.35 6.79
CA LEU A 14 27.23 8.05 6.21
C LEU A 14 27.15 6.93 7.27
N VAL A 15 28.03 6.95 8.28
CA VAL A 15 27.99 5.97 9.39
C VAL A 15 26.75 6.16 10.27
N ARG A 16 26.31 7.41 10.51
CA ARG A 16 25.08 7.71 11.26
C ARG A 16 23.81 7.26 10.52
N LEU A 17 23.83 7.28 9.19
CA LEU A 17 22.75 6.74 8.35
C LEU A 17 22.76 5.20 8.37
N ALA A 18 23.94 4.57 8.41
CA ALA A 18 24.08 3.11 8.45
C ALA A 18 23.65 2.49 9.80
N ALA A 19 23.65 3.24 10.90
CA ALA A 19 23.30 2.74 12.23
C ALA A 19 21.79 2.58 12.50
N GLN A 20 20.93 2.88 11.52
CA GLN A 20 19.46 2.84 11.66
C GLN A 20 18.83 1.69 10.87
N ASP A 21 19.58 0.59 10.69
CA ASP A 21 19.16 -0.57 9.91
C ASP A 21 18.13 -1.41 10.69
N GLU A 22 16.92 -0.85 10.81
CA GLU A 22 15.79 -1.49 11.47
C GLU A 22 14.90 -2.14 10.40
N TRP A 23 14.75 -3.46 10.50
CA TRP A 23 13.79 -4.22 9.72
C TRP A 23 12.54 -4.46 10.55
N GLN A 24 11.39 -4.14 9.97
CA GLN A 24 10.09 -4.38 10.58
C GLN A 24 9.24 -5.17 9.59
N GLY A 25 8.64 -6.26 10.06
CA GLY A 25 7.75 -7.09 9.25
C GLY A 25 6.42 -7.30 9.97
N GLY A 26 5.35 -7.47 9.21
CA GLY A 26 4.04 -7.70 9.78
C GLY A 26 3.05 -8.31 8.81
N LEU A 27 2.01 -8.91 9.39
CA LEU A 27 0.83 -9.36 8.69
C LEU A 27 -0.29 -8.32 8.89
N PHE A 28 -1.19 -8.23 7.93
CA PHE A 28 -2.42 -7.46 8.11
C PHE A 28 -3.63 -8.23 7.59
N LEU A 29 -4.78 -7.91 8.18
CA LEU A 29 -6.11 -8.34 7.77
C LEU A 29 -6.93 -7.07 7.56
N GLY A 30 -7.66 -7.00 6.46
CA GLY A 30 -8.41 -5.80 6.11
C GLY A 30 -9.60 -6.11 5.21
N LEU A 31 -10.13 -5.04 4.63
CA LEU A 31 -11.17 -5.12 3.61
C LEU A 31 -10.63 -4.53 2.30
N SER A 32 -11.05 -5.11 1.17
CA SER A 32 -10.78 -4.62 -0.18
C SER A 32 -12.10 -4.35 -0.89
N ASN A 33 -12.17 -3.22 -1.58
CA ASN A 33 -13.35 -2.78 -2.31
C ASN A 33 -12.92 -2.21 -3.67
N TYR A 34 -13.73 -2.40 -4.71
CA TYR A 34 -13.50 -1.79 -6.02
C TYR A 34 -14.38 -0.56 -6.18
N GLN A 35 -13.75 0.61 -6.24
CA GLN A 35 -14.40 1.86 -6.62
C GLN A 35 -13.99 2.19 -8.05
N GLY A 36 -14.89 1.90 -9.00
CA GLY A 36 -14.67 2.21 -10.41
C GLY A 36 -15.05 3.65 -10.75
N ASP A 37 -14.54 4.15 -11.86
CA ASP A 37 -14.70 5.54 -12.33
C ASP A 37 -16.16 6.01 -12.50
N PHE A 38 -17.11 5.08 -12.61
CA PHE A 38 -18.53 5.40 -12.78
C PHE A 38 -19.29 5.55 -11.47
N VAL A 39 -18.69 5.20 -10.33
CA VAL A 39 -19.29 5.31 -9.00
C VAL A 39 -19.52 6.79 -8.67
N VAL A 40 -20.77 7.16 -8.41
CA VAL A 40 -21.19 8.54 -8.14
C VAL A 40 -21.04 8.89 -6.67
N GLU A 41 -21.05 7.87 -5.79
CA GLU A 41 -20.91 8.04 -4.36
C GLU A 41 -19.44 8.08 -3.93
N ASP A 42 -19.09 9.07 -3.13
CA ASP A 42 -17.74 9.23 -2.58
C ASP A 42 -17.39 8.21 -1.48
N TYR A 43 -18.32 7.33 -1.10
CA TYR A 43 -18.14 6.34 -0.04
C TYR A 43 -18.13 4.91 -0.59
N ALA A 44 -17.23 4.09 -0.04
CA ALA A 44 -17.14 2.68 -0.42
C ALA A 44 -18.37 1.90 0.08
N PHE A 45 -19.04 1.20 -0.83
CA PHE A 45 -20.14 0.32 -0.48
C PHE A 45 -19.62 -0.92 0.23
N LEU A 46 -19.92 -1.05 1.54
CA LEU A 46 -19.52 -2.22 2.34
C LEU A 46 -20.02 -3.55 1.77
N ARG A 47 -21.08 -3.54 0.94
CA ARG A 47 -21.64 -4.72 0.27
C ARG A 47 -20.66 -5.39 -0.69
N GLU A 48 -19.79 -4.61 -1.34
CA GLU A 48 -18.75 -5.11 -2.26
C GLU A 48 -17.38 -5.24 -1.57
N SER A 49 -17.34 -5.03 -0.25
CA SER A 49 -16.11 -5.18 0.52
C SER A 49 -15.84 -6.64 0.81
N ASN A 50 -14.69 -7.11 0.35
CA ASN A 50 -14.21 -8.47 0.57
C ASN A 50 -13.06 -8.47 1.58
N LEU A 51 -12.81 -9.59 2.23
CA LEU A 51 -11.68 -9.72 3.14
C LEU A 51 -10.35 -9.73 2.37
N SER A 52 -9.37 -8.98 2.87
CA SER A 52 -8.01 -8.93 2.34
C SER A 52 -6.99 -9.35 3.39
N VAL A 53 -5.92 -9.98 2.94
CA VAL A 53 -4.80 -10.37 3.80
C VAL A 53 -3.50 -10.00 3.12
N GLY A 54 -2.49 -9.64 3.91
CA GLY A 54 -1.20 -9.34 3.32
C GLY A 54 -0.05 -9.37 4.30
N LEU A 55 1.14 -9.31 3.72
CA LEU A 55 2.41 -9.26 4.42
C LEU A 55 3.16 -8.01 3.97
N HIS A 56 3.84 -7.36 4.89
CA HIS A 56 4.69 -6.23 4.57
C HIS A 56 6.02 -6.33 5.29
N LEU A 57 7.03 -5.75 4.65
CA LEU A 57 8.38 -5.63 5.16
C LEU A 57 8.84 -4.18 4.94
N ARG A 58 9.38 -3.57 5.98
CA ARG A 58 9.91 -2.21 5.98
C ARG A 58 11.38 -2.25 6.39
N LYS A 59 12.21 -1.52 5.66
CA LYS A 59 13.59 -1.20 6.02
C LYS A 59 13.68 0.29 6.33
N GLY A 60 14.09 0.62 7.55
CA GLY A 60 14.47 1.98 7.94
C GLY A 60 15.77 2.39 7.23
N LEU A 61 15.79 3.57 6.62
CA LEU A 61 17.00 4.16 6.04
C LEU A 61 17.48 5.37 6.88
N SER A 62 16.55 6.00 7.61
CA SER A 62 16.79 7.02 8.62
C SER A 62 15.58 7.11 9.57
N SER A 63 15.62 8.03 10.53
CA SER A 63 14.59 8.19 11.55
C SER A 63 13.28 8.72 10.97
N ALA A 64 13.37 9.38 9.81
CA ALA A 64 12.23 9.95 9.10
C ALA A 64 11.91 9.22 7.79
N PHE A 65 12.80 8.36 7.29
CA PHE A 65 12.67 7.73 5.97
C PHE A 65 12.86 6.22 6.02
N GLY A 66 12.02 5.49 5.29
CA GLY A 66 12.14 4.05 5.12
C GLY A 66 11.41 3.58 3.88
N VAL A 67 11.78 2.40 3.40
CA VAL A 67 11.17 1.77 2.23
C VAL A 67 10.33 0.59 2.72
N ARG A 68 9.11 0.45 2.22
CA ARG A 68 8.20 -0.65 2.54
C ARG A 68 7.79 -1.37 1.27
N GLY A 69 8.02 -2.69 1.23
CA GLY A 69 7.38 -3.60 0.28
C GLY A 69 6.21 -4.30 0.94
N ALA A 70 5.16 -4.58 0.17
CA ALA A 70 4.01 -5.36 0.63
C ALA A 70 3.48 -6.24 -0.50
N VAL A 71 2.96 -7.40 -0.13
CA VAL A 71 2.21 -8.30 -1.01
C VAL A 71 0.84 -8.48 -0.37
N THR A 72 -0.22 -8.28 -1.14
CA THR A 72 -1.59 -8.29 -0.59
C THR A 72 -2.48 -9.14 -1.46
N LEU A 73 -2.98 -10.23 -0.89
CA LEU A 73 -4.02 -11.01 -1.53
C LEU A 73 -5.36 -10.30 -1.31
N VAL A 74 -5.97 -9.86 -2.41
CA VAL A 74 -7.28 -9.20 -2.41
C VAL A 74 -8.25 -9.96 -3.31
N ASN A 75 -9.51 -9.99 -2.88
CA ASN A 75 -10.62 -10.34 -3.75
C ASN A 75 -11.38 -9.05 -4.05
N LEU A 76 -11.64 -8.79 -5.32
CA LEU A 76 -12.49 -7.68 -5.75
C LEU A 76 -13.73 -8.24 -6.44
N THR A 77 -14.87 -7.68 -6.08
CA THR A 77 -16.14 -7.90 -6.76
C THR A 77 -16.70 -6.56 -7.20
N GLY A 78 -17.49 -6.61 -8.26
CA GLY A 78 -18.27 -5.46 -8.68
C GLY A 78 -19.43 -5.94 -9.54
N ALA A 79 -20.60 -5.36 -9.29
CA ALA A 79 -21.82 -5.66 -10.02
C ALA A 79 -22.60 -4.37 -10.25
N ASP A 80 -23.19 -4.26 -11.45
CA ASP A 80 -24.04 -3.14 -11.84
C ASP A 80 -25.41 -3.18 -11.14
N ASP A 81 -25.76 -4.29 -10.48
CA ASP A 81 -26.98 -4.46 -9.66
C ASP A 81 -27.05 -3.52 -8.45
N ASN A 82 -25.93 -2.91 -8.07
CA ASN A 82 -25.83 -1.88 -7.05
C ASN A 82 -26.36 -0.52 -7.53
N TYR A 83 -26.54 -0.36 -8.85
CA TYR A 83 -26.83 0.91 -9.52
C TYR A 83 -28.01 0.76 -10.50
N PRO A 84 -29.22 1.24 -10.15
CA PRO A 84 -30.39 1.13 -11.01
C PRO A 84 -30.17 1.68 -12.43
N GLU A 85 -29.37 2.73 -12.56
CA GLU A 85 -29.02 3.36 -13.83
C GLU A 85 -28.09 2.53 -14.72
N ARG A 86 -27.44 1.50 -14.14
CA ARG A 86 -26.56 0.56 -14.86
C ARG A 86 -27.21 -0.80 -15.11
N ALA A 87 -28.46 -0.99 -14.70
CA ALA A 87 -29.19 -2.24 -14.90
C ALA A 87 -29.23 -2.70 -16.37
N SER A 88 -29.14 -1.77 -17.34
CA SER A 88 -29.08 -2.10 -18.78
C SER A 88 -27.78 -2.77 -19.23
N ARG A 89 -26.68 -2.61 -18.48
CA ARG A 89 -25.39 -3.24 -18.75
C ARG A 89 -25.29 -4.65 -18.17
N ASP A 90 -25.96 -4.88 -17.03
CA ASP A 90 -26.01 -6.16 -16.31
C ASP A 90 -24.63 -6.84 -16.16
N PHE A 91 -23.60 -6.04 -15.90
CA PHE A 91 -22.23 -6.53 -15.79
C PHE A 91 -21.90 -6.91 -14.35
N SER A 92 -21.24 -8.05 -14.17
CA SER A 92 -20.65 -8.46 -12.90
C SER A 92 -19.30 -9.12 -13.09
N PHE A 93 -18.42 -8.96 -12.11
CA PHE A 93 -17.11 -9.59 -12.12
C PHE A 93 -16.63 -9.97 -10.72
N LYS A 94 -15.71 -10.92 -10.68
CA LYS A 94 -14.96 -11.33 -9.50
C LYS A 94 -13.52 -11.61 -9.91
N ASN A 95 -12.57 -11.01 -9.21
CA ASN A 95 -11.15 -11.19 -9.49
C ASN A 95 -10.33 -11.31 -8.19
N THR A 96 -9.30 -12.13 -8.23
CA THR A 96 -8.34 -12.32 -7.13
C THR A 96 -6.98 -11.83 -7.59
N MET A 97 -6.38 -10.91 -6.84
CA MET A 97 -5.11 -10.25 -7.19
C MET A 97 -4.13 -10.28 -6.01
N PHE A 98 -2.84 -10.08 -6.29
CA PHE A 98 -1.73 -10.08 -5.31
C PHE A 98 -0.93 -8.77 -5.31
#